data_AF-A0A1V4JW12-F1
#
_entry.id   AF-A0A1V4JW12-F1
#
_cell.length_a   1.000
_cell.length_b   1.000
_cell.length_c   1.000
_cell.angle_alpha   90.00
_cell.angle_beta   90.00
_cell.angle_gamma   90.00
#
_symmetry.space_group_name_H-M   'P 1'
#
loop_
_entity.id
_entity.type
_entity.pdbx_description
1 polymer ?
#
loop_
_entity_poly.entity_id
_entity_poly.type
_entity_poly.pdbx_seq_one_letter_code
_entity_poly.pdbx_strand_id
1 'polypeptide(L)'
;MVTPCVPPPDPGDPPAVALCPNTSGRFESRFVTVRVEPGPALMLRGMEGTRMGVWVAHGEGRFQFRSPALLSSAMAAGLVPLRYAADGGEPASRYPQNPSGAQAATAALCSPCGRHLAMMPHPERGVRAWQWPWWPQDWGKDRTGPGPWVRMFQNACEWCLRDGQSD
;
A
#
# COMPACT_ATOMS: atom_id res chain seq x y z
N MET A 1 -23.82 3.15 9.79
CA MET A 1 -24.40 2.58 8.55
C MET A 1 -23.28 1.80 7.88
N VAL A 2 -23.31 0.46 7.93
CA VAL A 2 -22.24 -0.40 7.43
C VAL A 2 -22.33 -0.41 5.90
N THR A 3 -21.32 0.08 5.19
CA THR A 3 -21.28 -0.04 3.73
C THR A 3 -21.17 -1.52 3.37
N PRO A 4 -22.14 -2.11 2.65
CA PRO A 4 -22.09 -3.52 2.31
C PRO A 4 -20.84 -3.82 1.47
N CYS A 5 -20.20 -4.97 1.75
CA CYS A 5 -19.14 -5.50 0.91
C CYS A 5 -19.68 -5.73 -0.51
N VAL A 6 -18.91 -5.31 -1.52
CA VAL A 6 -19.28 -5.47 -2.94
C VAL A 6 -19.55 -6.94 -3.23
N PRO A 7 -20.66 -7.30 -3.91
CA PRO A 7 -20.94 -8.68 -4.29
C PRO A 7 -19.82 -9.26 -5.16
N PRO A 8 -19.57 -10.58 -5.09
CA PRO A 8 -18.56 -11.22 -5.92
C PRO A 8 -18.89 -11.06 -7.42
N PRO A 9 -17.87 -11.01 -8.29
CA PRO A 9 -18.09 -10.91 -9.73
C PRO A 9 -18.80 -12.16 -10.29
N ASP A 10 -19.58 -11.97 -11.36
CA ASP A 10 -20.22 -13.07 -12.07
C ASP A 10 -19.17 -14.02 -12.69
N PRO A 11 -19.43 -15.34 -12.69
CA PRO A 11 -18.51 -16.31 -13.27
C PRO A 11 -18.31 -16.08 -14.77
N GLY A 12 -17.08 -15.74 -15.17
CA GLY A 12 -16.66 -15.51 -16.55
C GLY A 12 -16.15 -14.10 -16.83
N ASP A 13 -16.42 -13.15 -15.94
CA ASP A 13 -15.95 -11.77 -16.08
C ASP A 13 -14.49 -11.65 -15.60
N PRO A 14 -13.58 -11.02 -16.37
CA PRO A 14 -12.21 -10.81 -15.90
C PRO A 14 -12.23 -9.94 -14.64
N PRO A 15 -11.34 -10.20 -13.67
CA PRO A 15 -11.36 -9.53 -12.39
C PRO A 15 -11.21 -8.02 -12.57
N ALA A 16 -11.89 -7.24 -11.72
CA ALA A 16 -11.86 -5.79 -11.77
C ALA A 16 -10.40 -5.26 -11.67
N VAL A 17 -9.60 -5.90 -10.83
CA VAL A 17 -8.16 -5.65 -10.70
C VAL A 17 -7.43 -6.98 -10.63
N ALA A 18 -6.30 -7.08 -11.32
CA ALA A 18 -5.39 -8.22 -11.26
C ALA A 18 -3.97 -7.77 -10.88
N LEU A 19 -3.21 -8.71 -10.34
CA LEU A 19 -1.75 -8.59 -10.25
C LEU A 19 -1.15 -9.25 -11.49
N CYS A 20 -0.35 -8.48 -12.23
CA CYS A 20 0.29 -8.93 -13.45
C CYS A 20 1.82 -8.92 -13.31
N PRO A 21 2.54 -9.61 -14.20
CA PRO A 21 3.99 -9.48 -14.32
C PRO A 21 4.42 -8.00 -14.38
N ASN A 22 5.53 -7.70 -13.72
CA ASN A 22 6.14 -6.37 -13.76
C ASN A 22 6.44 -5.97 -15.22
N THR A 23 6.37 -4.69 -15.55
CA THR A 23 6.75 -4.20 -16.89
C THR A 23 8.21 -4.49 -17.23
N SER A 24 9.08 -4.64 -16.24
CA SER A 24 10.48 -5.02 -16.42
C SER A 24 10.67 -6.48 -16.86
N GLY A 25 9.65 -7.32 -16.71
CA GLY A 25 9.74 -8.77 -16.92
C GLY A 25 10.66 -9.47 -15.92
N ARG A 26 11.02 -8.82 -14.81
CA ARG A 26 11.98 -9.32 -13.81
C ARG A 26 11.38 -9.30 -12.41
N PHE A 27 11.94 -10.14 -11.55
CA PHE A 27 11.74 -10.03 -10.11
C PHE A 27 12.42 -8.77 -9.57
N GLU A 28 11.70 -7.98 -8.79
CA GLU A 28 12.21 -6.76 -8.18
C GLU A 28 12.33 -6.95 -6.66
N SER A 29 13.57 -6.96 -6.17
CA SER A 29 13.91 -6.92 -4.74
C SER A 29 14.52 -5.55 -4.43
N ARG A 30 13.71 -4.64 -3.87
CA ARG A 30 14.13 -3.24 -3.70
C ARG A 30 13.61 -2.65 -2.40
N PHE A 31 14.28 -1.59 -1.97
CA PHE A 31 13.75 -0.66 -0.98
C PHE A 31 13.32 0.60 -1.72
N VAL A 32 12.01 0.87 -1.74
CA VAL A 32 11.41 1.97 -2.53
C VAL A 32 10.64 2.90 -1.61
N THR A 33 10.40 4.13 -2.06
CA THR A 33 9.58 5.09 -1.32
C THR A 33 8.12 4.91 -1.70
N VAL A 34 7.23 4.89 -0.70
CA VAL A 34 5.79 5.02 -0.90
C VAL A 34 5.27 6.25 -0.19
N ARG A 35 4.15 6.77 -0.69
CA ARG A 35 3.33 7.78 -0.02
C ARG A 35 2.02 7.15 0.43
N VAL A 36 1.57 7.53 1.63
CA VAL A 36 0.26 7.15 2.15
C VAL A 36 -0.75 8.20 1.72
N GLU A 37 -1.78 7.78 0.99
CA GLU A 37 -2.87 8.63 0.56
C GLU A 37 -4.00 8.65 1.61
N PRO A 38 -4.76 9.75 1.72
CA PRO A 38 -6.00 9.76 2.51
C PRO A 38 -7.00 8.73 2.00
N GLY A 39 -7.70 8.05 2.90
CA GLY A 39 -8.70 7.06 2.53
C GLY A 39 -9.26 6.28 3.71
N PRO A 40 -10.11 5.27 3.46
CA PRO A 40 -10.78 4.52 4.51
C PRO A 40 -9.89 3.45 5.17
N ALA A 41 -8.67 3.22 4.67
CA ALA A 41 -7.80 2.12 5.07
C ALA A 41 -7.48 2.15 6.57
N LEU A 42 -8.15 1.27 7.33
CA LEU A 42 -8.07 1.19 8.78
C LEU A 42 -6.62 1.05 9.27
N MET A 43 -5.88 0.14 8.63
CA MET A 43 -4.50 -0.15 9.00
C MET A 43 -3.55 1.04 8.76
N LEU A 44 -3.93 2.03 7.94
CA LEU A 44 -3.08 3.18 7.60
C LEU A 44 -3.55 4.49 8.26
N ARG A 45 -4.54 4.44 9.16
CA ARG A 45 -5.04 5.63 9.87
C ARG A 45 -3.93 6.37 10.61
N GLY A 46 -3.91 7.69 10.46
CA GLY A 46 -2.91 8.58 11.07
C GLY A 46 -1.54 8.53 10.39
N MET A 47 -1.42 7.83 9.26
CA MET A 47 -0.20 7.78 8.46
C MET A 47 -0.34 8.59 7.15
N GLU A 48 -1.51 9.18 6.88
CA GLU A 48 -1.80 9.93 5.66
C GLU A 48 -0.80 11.08 5.43
N GLY A 49 -0.37 11.28 4.19
CA GLY A 49 0.59 12.32 3.82
C GLY A 49 2.05 11.99 4.13
N THR A 50 2.32 10.93 4.89
CA THR A 50 3.70 10.47 5.12
C THR A 50 4.32 9.87 3.86
N ARG A 51 5.65 9.98 3.77
CA ARG A 51 6.49 9.40 2.71
C ARG A 51 7.56 8.57 3.39
N MET A 52 7.59 7.28 3.11
CA MET A 52 8.45 6.39 3.87
C MET A 52 8.90 5.20 3.01
N GLY A 53 10.08 4.68 3.31
CA GLY A 53 10.67 3.55 2.58
C GLY A 53 9.97 2.24 2.93
N VAL A 54 9.86 1.33 1.98
CA VAL A 54 9.26 0.00 2.16
C VAL A 54 9.96 -1.03 1.28
N TRP A 55 10.05 -2.26 1.77
CA TRP A 55 10.58 -3.38 1.02
C TRP A 55 9.58 -3.85 -0.03
N VAL A 56 10.07 -4.18 -1.23
CA VAL A 56 9.33 -4.89 -2.28
C VAL A 56 10.11 -6.12 -2.71
N ALA A 57 9.39 -7.20 -3.01
CA ALA A 57 9.97 -8.49 -3.40
C ALA A 57 8.97 -9.27 -4.28
N HIS A 58 8.79 -8.87 -5.54
CA HIS A 58 7.78 -9.46 -6.42
C HIS A 58 8.20 -9.51 -7.90
N GLY A 59 7.77 -10.55 -8.61
CA GLY A 59 7.79 -10.64 -10.09
C GLY A 59 6.47 -10.23 -10.74
N GLU A 60 5.38 -10.31 -9.98
CA GLU A 60 4.00 -10.05 -10.42
C GLU A 60 3.31 -9.02 -9.50
N GLY A 61 3.94 -7.86 -9.30
CA GLY A 61 3.41 -6.83 -8.39
C GLY A 61 2.71 -5.67 -9.08
N ARG A 62 2.33 -5.84 -10.35
CA ARG A 62 1.70 -4.77 -11.13
C ARG A 62 0.19 -4.82 -10.97
N PHE A 63 -0.37 -3.90 -10.18
CA PHE A 63 -1.81 -3.67 -10.17
C PHE A 63 -2.27 -3.19 -11.55
N GLN A 64 -3.08 -4.02 -12.21
CA GLN A 64 -3.69 -3.74 -13.50
C GLN A 64 -5.20 -3.65 -13.33
N PHE A 65 -5.76 -2.46 -13.60
CA PHE A 65 -7.19 -2.25 -13.57
C PHE A 65 -7.79 -2.61 -14.92
N ARG A 66 -9.00 -3.20 -14.89
CA ARG A 66 -9.73 -3.60 -16.10
C ARG A 66 -10.04 -2.44 -17.02
N SER A 67 -10.25 -1.23 -16.48
CA SER A 67 -10.46 -0.03 -17.28
C SER A 67 -9.90 1.22 -16.59
N PRO A 68 -9.58 2.28 -17.37
CA PRO A 68 -9.21 3.58 -16.81
C PRO A 68 -10.29 4.18 -15.91
N ALA A 69 -11.57 4.00 -16.26
CA ALA A 69 -12.70 4.49 -15.46
C ALA A 69 -12.74 3.85 -14.07
N LEU A 70 -12.43 2.55 -13.97
CA LEU A 70 -12.35 1.85 -12.69
C LEU A 70 -11.20 2.38 -11.83
N LEU A 71 -10.02 2.62 -12.41
CA LEU A 71 -8.90 3.24 -11.71
C LEU A 71 -9.28 4.64 -11.21
N SER A 72 -9.87 5.48 -12.06
CA SER A 72 -10.32 6.82 -11.69
C SER A 72 -11.34 6.78 -10.56
N SER A 73 -12.31 5.85 -10.61
CA SER A 73 -13.30 5.66 -9.55
C SER A 73 -12.65 5.21 -8.23
N ALA A 74 -11.72 4.25 -8.28
CA ALA A 74 -11.00 3.79 -7.10
C ALA A 74 -10.16 4.91 -6.47
N MET A 75 -9.49 5.73 -7.28
CA MET A 75 -8.73 6.90 -6.80
C MET A 75 -9.65 7.95 -6.18
N ALA A 76 -10.76 8.29 -6.85
CA ALA A 76 -11.73 9.26 -6.34
C ALA A 76 -12.38 8.83 -5.02
N ALA A 77 -12.57 7.52 -4.83
CA ALA A 77 -13.08 6.93 -3.59
C ALA A 77 -12.00 6.70 -2.52
N GLY A 78 -10.73 7.09 -2.75
CA GLY A 78 -9.63 6.90 -1.81
C GLY A 78 -9.23 5.43 -1.59
N LEU A 79 -9.56 4.54 -2.52
CA LEU A 79 -9.33 3.09 -2.41
C LEU A 79 -7.91 2.67 -2.86
N VAL A 80 -7.06 3.63 -3.21
CA VAL A 80 -5.63 3.44 -3.54
C VAL A 80 -4.78 4.08 -2.43
N PRO A 81 -4.66 3.46 -1.25
CA PRO A 81 -4.10 4.12 -0.06
C PRO A 81 -2.57 4.17 -0.04
N LEU A 82 -1.88 3.36 -0.85
CA LEU A 82 -0.42 3.45 -1.01
C LEU A 82 -0.06 3.59 -2.47
N ARG A 83 0.85 4.52 -2.74
CA ARG A 83 1.41 4.73 -4.07
C ARG A 83 2.92 4.81 -4.00
N TYR A 84 3.60 4.19 -4.95
CA TYR A 84 5.03 4.40 -5.13
C TYR A 84 5.30 5.89 -5.39
N ALA A 85 6.38 6.40 -4.79
CA ALA A 85 6.72 7.80 -4.82
C ALA A 85 8.11 8.00 -5.42
N ALA A 86 8.25 9.05 -6.25
CA ALA A 86 9.55 9.55 -6.67
C ALA A 86 10.23 10.31 -5.52
N ASP A 87 11.47 10.73 -5.72
CA ASP A 87 12.27 11.41 -4.67
C ASP A 87 11.65 12.74 -4.22
N GLY A 88 10.97 13.46 -5.14
CA GLY A 88 10.18 14.65 -4.81
C GLY A 88 8.87 14.34 -4.04
N GLY A 89 8.55 13.06 -3.90
CA GLY A 89 7.37 12.50 -3.21
C GLY A 89 6.07 12.55 -3.99
N GLU A 90 6.12 12.97 -5.24
CA GLU A 90 5.03 12.79 -6.20
C GLU A 90 4.91 11.32 -6.61
N PRO A 91 3.73 10.87 -7.09
CA PRO A 91 3.55 9.50 -7.56
C PRO A 91 4.58 9.12 -8.63
N ALA A 92 5.24 7.99 -8.44
CA ALA A 92 6.32 7.55 -9.32
C ALA A 92 5.79 7.08 -10.68
N SER A 93 6.24 7.74 -11.74
CA SER A 93 5.94 7.35 -13.13
C SER A 93 7.05 6.52 -13.79
N ARG A 94 8.21 6.37 -13.14
CA ARG A 94 9.41 5.79 -13.74
C ARG A 94 9.98 4.64 -12.92
N TYR A 95 10.58 3.69 -13.63
CA TYR A 95 11.46 2.68 -13.05
C TYR A 95 12.77 3.33 -12.57
N PRO A 96 13.36 2.91 -11.43
CA PRO A 96 12.93 1.84 -10.53
C PRO A 96 12.03 2.30 -9.37
N GLN A 97 11.68 3.58 -9.28
CA GLN A 97 10.85 4.14 -8.19
C GLN A 97 9.43 3.53 -8.18
N ASN A 98 8.86 3.25 -9.36
CA ASN A 98 7.71 2.38 -9.54
C ASN A 98 8.21 1.03 -10.10
N PRO A 99 8.51 0.05 -9.24
CA PRO A 99 9.23 -1.16 -9.64
C PRO A 99 8.41 -2.10 -10.52
N SER A 100 7.09 -2.17 -10.33
CA SER A 100 6.22 -3.02 -11.14
C SER A 100 5.69 -2.36 -12.40
N GLY A 101 5.77 -1.03 -12.50
CA GLY A 101 5.12 -0.26 -13.57
C GLY A 101 3.61 -0.17 -13.41
N ALA A 102 3.11 -0.19 -12.17
CA ALA A 102 1.67 -0.10 -11.88
C ALA A 102 1.08 1.25 -12.30
N GLN A 103 -0.17 1.22 -12.78
CA GLN A 103 -0.92 2.42 -13.16
C GLN A 103 -1.10 3.35 -11.95
N ALA A 104 -0.98 4.66 -12.18
CA ALA A 104 -1.04 5.69 -11.14
C ALA A 104 -0.08 5.43 -9.95
N ALA A 105 0.99 4.65 -10.14
CA ALA A 105 1.90 4.22 -9.08
C ALA A 105 1.23 3.38 -7.97
N THR A 106 0.12 2.72 -8.24
CA THR A 106 -0.65 1.93 -7.26
C THR A 106 0.22 0.85 -6.61
N ALA A 107 0.33 0.87 -5.27
CA ALA A 107 1.06 -0.11 -4.49
C ALA A 107 0.15 -0.90 -3.52
N ALA A 108 -1.06 -0.39 -3.25
CA ALA A 108 -2.08 -1.07 -2.45
C ALA A 108 -3.50 -0.69 -2.88
N LEU A 109 -4.46 -1.53 -2.49
CA LEU A 109 -5.89 -1.33 -2.60
C LEU A 109 -6.59 -1.57 -1.28
N CYS A 110 -7.65 -0.79 -1.01
CA CYS A 110 -8.49 -0.94 0.17
C CYS A 110 -9.95 -1.19 -0.19
N SER A 111 -10.64 -2.01 0.60
CA SER A 111 -12.10 -2.14 0.53
C SER A 111 -12.81 -0.82 0.88
N PRO A 112 -14.01 -0.54 0.35
CA PRO A 112 -14.80 0.64 0.70
C PRO A 112 -15.08 0.82 2.20
N CYS A 113 -15.20 -0.28 2.95
CA CYS A 113 -15.40 -0.25 4.40
C CYS A 113 -14.10 -0.11 5.21
N GLY A 114 -12.95 -0.01 4.55
CA GLY A 114 -11.65 0.22 5.19
C GLY A 114 -10.98 -1.00 5.83
N ARG A 115 -11.69 -2.11 5.98
CA ARG A 115 -11.25 -3.28 6.77
C ARG A 115 -10.29 -4.21 6.04
N HIS A 116 -10.37 -4.28 4.71
CA HIS A 116 -9.46 -5.09 3.91
C HIS A 116 -8.45 -4.19 3.20
N LEU A 117 -7.17 -4.50 3.35
CA LEU A 117 -6.05 -3.82 2.70
C LEU A 117 -5.18 -4.88 2.02
N ALA A 118 -5.08 -4.79 0.71
CA ALA A 118 -4.20 -5.64 -0.10
C ALA A 118 -3.05 -4.78 -0.64
N MET A 119 -1.81 -5.23 -0.45
CA MET A 119 -0.63 -4.47 -0.88
C MET A 119 0.48 -5.39 -1.35
N MET A 120 1.31 -4.90 -2.28
CA MET A 120 2.49 -5.61 -2.78
C MET A 120 3.77 -5.34 -1.99
N PRO A 121 3.99 -4.14 -1.40
CA PRO A 121 5.08 -3.94 -0.49
C PRO A 121 4.96 -4.78 0.79
N HIS A 122 6.10 -4.98 1.46
CA HIS A 122 6.27 -5.80 2.65
C HIS A 122 6.55 -4.93 3.90
N PRO A 123 5.52 -4.24 4.47
CA PRO A 123 5.70 -3.42 5.67
C PRO A 123 6.15 -4.23 6.89
N GLU A 124 5.83 -5.53 6.95
CA GLU A 124 6.26 -6.45 8.01
C GLU A 124 7.77 -6.62 8.06
N ARG A 125 8.48 -6.42 6.94
CA ARG A 125 9.94 -6.44 6.86
C ARG A 125 10.59 -5.12 7.31
N GLY A 126 9.79 -4.15 7.76
CA GLY A 126 10.24 -2.80 8.14
C GLY A 126 9.70 -2.32 9.49
N VAL A 127 9.26 -3.23 10.37
CA VAL A 127 8.69 -2.90 11.69
C VAL A 127 9.73 -2.53 12.74
N ARG A 128 11.03 -2.76 12.47
CA ARG A 128 12.17 -2.31 13.28
C ARG A 128 13.09 -1.40 12.48
N ALA A 129 13.67 -0.40 13.13
CA ALA A 129 14.56 0.57 12.48
C ALA A 129 15.83 -0.07 11.88
N TRP A 130 16.38 -1.12 12.50
CA TRP A 130 17.54 -1.85 11.97
C TRP A 130 17.23 -2.62 10.68
N GLN A 131 15.96 -2.91 10.36
CA GLN A 131 15.57 -3.59 9.13
C GLN A 131 15.56 -2.67 7.90
N TRP A 132 15.68 -1.36 8.09
CA TRP A 132 15.70 -0.39 6.99
C TRP A 132 17.12 -0.25 6.44
N PRO A 133 17.37 -0.33 5.13
CA PRO A 133 18.73 -0.23 4.60
C PRO A 133 19.28 1.19 4.69
N TRP A 134 18.39 2.19 4.73
CA TRP A 134 18.69 3.59 4.92
C TRP A 134 17.77 4.18 5.99
N TRP A 135 18.33 5.00 6.88
CA TRP A 135 17.62 5.62 8.00
C TRP A 135 18.01 7.10 8.09
N PRO A 136 17.07 8.04 8.18
CA PRO A 136 17.40 9.47 8.33
C PRO A 136 18.18 9.72 9.61
N GLN A 137 19.32 10.42 9.52
CA GLN A 137 20.16 10.70 10.69
C GLN A 137 19.43 11.59 11.72
N ASP A 138 18.54 12.46 11.25
CA ASP A 138 17.78 13.40 12.08
C ASP A 138 16.65 12.73 12.87
N TRP A 139 16.34 11.44 12.62
CA TRP A 139 15.35 10.67 13.37
C TRP A 139 15.91 10.08 14.68
N GLY A 140 17.19 10.33 14.97
CA GLY A 140 17.86 9.85 16.19
C GLY A 140 18.80 8.68 15.93
N LYS A 141 19.76 8.51 16.85
CA LYS A 141 20.96 7.66 16.67
C LYS A 141 20.75 6.17 16.92
N ASP A 142 19.65 5.75 17.53
CA ASP A 142 19.48 4.35 17.91
C ASP A 142 18.47 3.61 16.99
N ARG A 143 19.01 2.72 16.14
CA ARG A 143 18.24 1.85 15.22
C ARG A 143 17.68 0.61 15.92
N THR A 144 17.70 0.55 17.26
CA THR A 144 17.09 -0.54 18.04
C THR A 144 15.57 -0.40 18.19
N GLY A 145 15.03 0.79 17.97
CA GLY A 145 13.61 1.11 18.13
C GLY A 145 12.67 0.55 17.05
N PRO A 146 11.35 0.80 17.19
CA PRO A 146 10.37 0.48 16.17
C PRO A 146 10.62 1.27 14.88
N GLY A 147 10.40 0.62 13.75
CA GLY A 147 10.32 1.28 12.44
C GLY A 147 8.91 1.85 12.21
N PRO A 148 8.74 2.81 11.28
CA PRO A 148 7.46 3.45 11.01
C PRO A 148 6.31 2.48 10.71
N TRP A 149 6.60 1.37 10.01
CA TRP A 149 5.57 0.39 9.63
C TRP A 149 4.96 -0.37 10.81
N VAL A 150 5.54 -0.31 12.02
CA VAL A 150 4.89 -0.88 13.22
C VAL A 150 3.52 -0.26 13.46
N ARG A 151 3.35 1.03 13.11
CA ARG A 151 2.09 1.76 13.31
C ARG A 151 0.93 1.10 12.58
N MET A 152 1.18 0.51 11.42
CA MET A 152 0.16 -0.20 10.65
C MET A 152 -0.45 -1.37 11.42
N PHE A 153 0.38 -2.13 12.13
CA PHE A 153 -0.03 -3.26 12.95
C PHE A 153 -0.67 -2.82 14.27
N GLN A 154 -0.20 -1.70 14.85
CA GLN A 154 -0.83 -1.08 16.01
C GLN A 154 -2.25 -0.63 15.69
N ASN A 155 -2.49 0.02 14.54
CA ASN A 155 -3.82 0.41 14.09
C ASN A 155 -4.78 -0.80 13.98
N ALA A 156 -4.29 -1.92 13.46
CA ALA A 156 -5.06 -3.16 13.38
C ALA A 156 -5.40 -3.71 14.78
N CYS A 157 -4.42 -3.74 15.68
CA CYS A 157 -4.60 -4.19 17.06
C CYS A 157 -5.60 -3.31 17.82
N GLU A 158 -5.46 -1.99 17.73
CA GLU A 158 -6.35 -1.01 18.36
C GLU A 158 -7.80 -1.22 17.91
N TRP A 159 -8.03 -1.51 16.63
CA TRP A 159 -9.37 -1.80 16.12
C TRP A 159 -9.95 -3.08 16.71
N CYS A 160 -9.18 -4.18 16.77
CA CYS A 160 -9.63 -5.43 17.38
C CYS A 160 -10.02 -5.23 18.86
N LEU A 161 -9.28 -4.39 19.59
CA LEU A 161 -9.53 -4.13 21.01
C LEU A 161 -10.74 -3.23 21.27
N ARG A 162 -11.00 -2.25 20.39
CA ARG A 162 -12.07 -1.25 20.58
C ARG A 162 -13.39 -1.64 19.94
N ASP A 163 -13.34 -2.12 18.71
CA ASP A 163 -14.52 -2.22 17.84
C ASP A 163 -14.87 -3.68 17.49
N GLY A 164 -13.93 -4.61 17.63
CA GLY A 164 -14.12 -6.05 17.36
C GLY A 164 -15.11 -6.78 18.28
N GLN A 165 -15.68 -6.09 19.27
CA GLN A 165 -16.73 -6.61 20.16
C GLN A 165 -18.15 -6.14 19.76
N SER A 166 -18.29 -5.31 18.72
CA SER A 166 -19.56 -4.64 18.37
C SER A 166 -20.23 -5.18 17.10
N ASP A 167 -19.68 -6.23 16.49
CA ASP A 167 -20.24 -6.91 15.30
C ASP A 167 -20.97 -8.20 15.71
#